data_AF-A0A662T4K1-F1
#
_entry.id   AF-A0A662T4K1-F1
#
_cell.length_a   1.000
_cell.length_b   1.000
_cell.length_c   1.000
_cell.angle_alpha   90.00
_cell.angle_beta   90.00
_cell.angle_gamma   90.00
#
_symmetry.space_group_name_H-M   'P 1'
#
loop_
_entity.id
_entity.type
_entity.pdbx_description
1 polymer ?
#
loop_
_entity_poly.entity_id
_entity_poly.type
_entity_poly.pdbx_seq_one_letter_code
_entity_poly.pdbx_strand_id
1 'polypeptide(L)'
;MVFFEHKVEELHEAMFWRREGDRIHCYLCARHCKIPEGQIGFCGVRQVINGKLYALNYGRLVAMNVDPIEKKPLNHFMPGTNVMSIATVGCNFACQYCQNWDISQRRNV
;
A
#
# COMPACT_ATOMS: atom_id res chain seq x y z
N MET A 1 13.65 -20.07 6.38
CA MET A 1 13.14 -18.71 6.69
C MET A 1 14.25 -17.74 6.35
N VAL A 2 14.31 -17.29 5.10
CA VAL A 2 15.37 -16.36 4.66
C VAL A 2 14.84 -14.97 4.95
N PHE A 3 15.30 -14.38 6.05
CA PHE A 3 15.10 -12.97 6.31
C PHE A 3 15.97 -12.20 5.32
N PHE A 4 15.39 -11.74 4.22
CA PHE A 4 16.02 -10.71 3.41
C PHE A 4 15.97 -9.41 4.22
N GLU A 5 17.09 -9.03 4.84
CA GLU A 5 17.30 -7.66 5.31
C GLU A 5 17.40 -6.75 4.09
N HIS A 6 16.25 -6.31 3.57
CA HIS A 6 16.20 -5.20 2.62
C HIS A 6 16.49 -3.91 3.38
N LYS A 7 17.74 -3.45 3.31
CA LYS A 7 18.12 -2.06 3.58
C LYS A 7 17.39 -1.14 2.60
N VAL A 8 16.18 -0.71 2.94
CA VAL A 8 15.50 0.39 2.24
C VAL A 8 15.94 1.68 2.93
N GLU A 9 17.18 2.12 2.65
CA GLU A 9 17.72 3.38 3.19
C GLU A 9 17.23 4.61 2.42
N GLU A 10 16.62 4.45 1.24
CA GLU A 10 16.18 5.58 0.42
C GLU A 10 14.65 5.71 0.39
N LEU A 11 14.15 6.89 0.81
CA LEU A 11 12.74 7.22 0.72
C LEU A 11 12.33 7.34 -0.75
N HIS A 12 11.38 6.52 -1.20
CA HIS A 12 10.86 6.58 -2.56
C HIS A 12 9.77 7.63 -2.70
N GLU A 13 10.03 8.68 -3.49
CA GLU A 13 9.04 9.74 -3.76
C GLU A 13 7.80 9.13 -4.42
N ALA A 14 6.63 9.40 -3.86
CA ALA A 14 5.37 8.87 -4.36
C ALA A 14 4.94 9.60 -5.64
N MET A 15 4.31 8.87 -6.56
CA MET A 15 3.65 9.46 -7.73
C MET A 15 2.22 9.94 -7.40
N PHE A 16 1.66 10.74 -8.30
CA PHE A 16 0.27 11.22 -8.31
C PHE A 16 -0.07 12.15 -7.15
N TRP A 17 0.70 13.22 -6.98
CA TRP A 17 0.38 14.28 -6.04
C TRP A 17 0.73 15.66 -6.59
N ARG A 18 0.12 16.70 -6.01
CA ARG A 18 0.45 18.11 -6.27
C ARG A 18 0.46 18.88 -4.95
N ARG A 19 1.28 19.93 -4.86
CA ARG A 19 1.20 20.87 -3.75
C ARG A 19 0.02 21.82 -3.98
N GLU A 20 -0.83 21.95 -2.96
CA GLU A 20 -1.96 22.87 -2.92
C GLU A 20 -1.84 23.69 -1.62
N GLY A 21 -1.26 24.89 -1.71
CA GLY A 21 -0.98 25.73 -0.55
C GLY A 21 0.03 25.08 0.40
N ASP A 22 -0.38 24.88 1.65
CA ASP A 22 0.38 24.28 2.74
C ASP A 22 0.30 22.74 2.78
N ARG A 23 -0.49 22.13 1.89
CA ARG A 23 -0.74 20.69 1.88
C ARG A 23 -0.33 20.03 0.58
N ILE A 24 -0.12 18.72 0.64
CA ILE A 24 -0.01 17.86 -0.53
C ILE A 24 -1.35 17.18 -0.80
N HIS A 25 -1.87 17.36 -2.02
CA HIS A 25 -3.04 16.66 -2.50
C HIS A 25 -2.61 15.39 -3.25
N CYS A 26 -2.96 14.21 -2.71
CA CYS A 26 -2.67 12.91 -3.32
C CYS A 26 -3.86 12.41 -4.14
N TYR A 27 -3.62 12.06 -5.41
CA TYR A 27 -4.61 11.62 -6.39
C TYR A 27 -4.54 10.11 -6.70
N LEU A 28 -3.76 9.33 -5.94
CA LEU A 28 -3.58 7.90 -6.25
C LEU A 28 -4.89 7.11 -6.19
N CYS A 29 -5.80 7.49 -5.29
CA CYS A 29 -7.06 6.80 -5.12
C CYS A 29 -8.19 7.80 -4.87
N ALA A 30 -9.43 7.30 -4.91
CA ALA A 30 -10.65 8.10 -4.77
C ALA A 30 -10.80 8.87 -3.44
N ARG A 31 -9.89 8.70 -2.47
CA ARG A 31 -9.91 9.50 -1.24
C ARG A 31 -9.37 10.91 -1.38
N HIS A 32 -8.54 11.19 -2.38
CA HIS A 32 -8.05 12.55 -2.64
C HIS A 32 -7.48 13.23 -1.38
N CYS A 33 -6.64 12.51 -0.61
CA CYS A 33 -6.15 13.00 0.68
C CYS A 33 -5.37 14.31 0.52
N LYS A 34 -5.71 15.32 1.33
CA LYS A 34 -4.94 16.57 1.49
C LYS A 34 -4.11 16.48 2.77
N ILE A 35 -2.84 16.14 2.61
CA ILE A 35 -1.94 15.72 3.68
C ILE A 35 -1.03 16.91 4.06
N PRO A 36 -1.07 17.40 5.32
CA PRO A 36 -0.12 18.40 5.81
C PRO A 36 1.32 17.88 5.90
N GLU A 37 2.28 18.79 6.05
CA GLU A 37 3.68 18.44 6.34
C GLU A 37 3.80 17.52 7.56
N GLY A 38 4.66 16.50 7.48
CA GLY A 38 4.89 15.51 8.53
C GLY A 38 3.77 14.47 8.72
N GLN A 39 2.60 14.67 8.10
CA GLN A 39 1.43 13.80 8.28
C GLN A 39 1.39 12.65 7.28
N ILE A 40 0.62 11.61 7.62
CA ILE A 40 0.41 10.41 6.82
C ILE A 40 -1.02 10.42 6.25
N GLY A 41 -1.17 10.01 4.99
CA GLY A 41 -2.46 9.84 4.34
C GLY A 41 -3.30 8.72 4.95
N PHE A 42 -4.58 8.67 4.60
CA PHE A 42 -5.53 7.72 5.17
C PHE A 42 -5.07 6.26 5.07
N CYS A 43 -4.35 5.89 4.00
CA CYS A 43 -3.87 4.52 3.78
C CYS A 43 -2.74 4.10 4.73
N GLY A 44 -2.16 5.01 5.51
CA GLY A 44 -1.09 4.71 6.46
C GLY A 44 0.31 4.56 5.85
N VAL A 45 0.45 4.65 4.52
CA VAL A 45 1.70 4.32 3.82
C VAL A 45 2.23 5.45 2.92
N ARG A 46 1.63 6.63 3.00
CA ARG A 46 2.09 7.81 2.24
C ARG A 46 2.23 9.00 3.15
N GLN A 47 3.44 9.52 3.30
CA GLN A 47 3.76 10.60 4.24
C GLN A 47 4.34 11.81 3.51
N VAL A 48 4.00 13.00 3.99
CA VAL A 48 4.65 14.23 3.53
C VAL A 48 5.91 14.47 4.35
N ILE A 49 7.06 14.56 3.67
CA ILE A 49 8.37 14.82 4.26
C ILE A 49 9.05 15.89 3.40
N ASN A 50 9.50 16.98 4.02
CA ASN A 50 10.18 18.10 3.34
C ASN A 50 9.39 18.61 2.12
N GLY A 51 8.08 18.74 2.25
CA GLY A 51 7.20 19.27 1.19
C GLY A 51 6.96 18.33 0.01
N LYS A 52 7.35 17.06 0.11
CA LYS A 52 7.12 16.02 -0.91
C LYS A 52 6.38 14.82 -0.32
N LEU A 53 5.63 14.10 -1.15
CA LEU A 53 4.97 12.87 -0.72
C LEU A 53 5.87 11.67 -0.97
N TYR A 54 6.02 10.78 0.02
CA TYR A 54 6.81 9.56 -0.08
C TYR A 54 5.96 8.31 0.18
N ALA A 55 6.32 7.20 -0.46
CA ALA A 55 5.72 5.89 -0.23
C ALA A 55 6.54 5.10 0.79
N LEU A 56 5.99 4.94 2.00
CA LEU A 56 6.69 4.29 3.13
C LEU A 56 6.87 2.77 2.95
N ASN A 57 6.01 2.17 2.13
CA ASN A 57 5.97 0.73 1.91
C ASN A 57 6.62 0.30 0.57
N TYR A 58 7.32 1.21 -0.11
CA TYR A 58 7.96 0.90 -1.38
C TYR A 58 8.99 -0.22 -1.23
N GLY A 59 8.91 -1.25 -2.07
CA GLY A 59 9.78 -2.42 -2.01
C GLY A 59 9.58 -3.33 -0.79
N ARG A 60 8.58 -3.08 0.06
CA ARG A 60 8.32 -3.86 1.29
C ARG A 60 7.11 -4.78 1.11
N LEU A 61 7.35 -6.08 1.16
CA LEU A 61 6.30 -7.11 1.12
C LEU A 61 6.01 -7.63 2.53
N VAL A 62 4.74 -7.92 2.81
CA VAL A 62 4.31 -8.57 4.05
C VAL A 62 3.68 -9.94 3.85
N ALA A 63 3.27 -10.25 2.63
CA ALA A 63 2.81 -11.58 2.26
C ALA A 63 3.16 -11.88 0.81
N MET A 64 3.50 -13.14 0.58
CA MET A 64 3.69 -13.72 -0.74
C MET A 64 3.18 -15.16 -0.69
N ASN A 65 2.35 -15.55 -1.65
CA ASN A 65 1.85 -16.91 -1.71
C ASN A 65 1.53 -17.34 -3.14
N VAL A 66 1.73 -18.63 -3.44
CA VAL A 66 1.26 -19.26 -4.67
C VAL A 66 0.03 -20.08 -4.31
N ASP A 67 -1.10 -19.77 -4.93
CA ASP A 67 -2.40 -20.43 -4.71
C ASP A 67 -2.99 -20.89 -6.06
N PRO A 68 -3.91 -21.86 -6.08
CA PRO A 68 -4.76 -22.11 -7.24
C PRO A 68 -5.63 -20.88 -7.57
N ILE A 69 -5.91 -20.67 -8.86
CA ILE A 69 -6.72 -19.52 -9.32
C ILE A 69 -8.13 -19.54 -8.73
N GLU A 70 -8.67 -20.70 -8.37
CA GLU A 70 -10.00 -20.92 -7.81
C GLU A 70 -10.19 -20.26 -6.43
N LYS A 71 -9.10 -19.92 -5.74
CA LYS A 71 -9.16 -19.16 -4.47
C LYS A 71 -9.49 -17.68 -4.70
N LYS A 72 -9.30 -17.17 -5.92
CA LYS A 72 -9.54 -15.76 -6.25
C LYS A 72 -11.00 -15.56 -6.63
N PRO A 73 -11.57 -14.35 -6.40
CA PRO A 73 -12.96 -14.06 -6.73
C PRO A 73 -13.15 -13.85 -8.25
N LEU A 74 -12.75 -14.84 -9.05
CA LEU A 74 -12.84 -14.86 -10.51
C LEU A 74 -13.55 -16.13 -10.96
N ASN A 75 -14.63 -15.98 -11.74
CA ASN A 75 -15.39 -17.13 -12.24
C ASN A 75 -14.87 -17.58 -13.62
N HIS A 76 -14.64 -18.88 -13.78
CA HIS A 76 -14.16 -19.52 -15.03
C HIS A 76 -12.93 -18.81 -15.64
N PHE A 77 -12.04 -18.32 -14.79
CA PHE A 77 -10.82 -17.65 -15.22
C PHE A 77 -9.63 -18.62 -15.10
N MET A 78 -9.12 -19.09 -16.23
CA MET A 78 -7.94 -19.98 -16.33
C MET A 78 -7.95 -21.21 -15.38
N PRO A 79 -8.98 -22.08 -15.41
CA PRO A 79 -9.12 -23.17 -14.44
C PRO A 79 -7.88 -24.09 -14.34
N GLY A 80 -7.56 -24.54 -13.12
CA GLY A 80 -6.44 -25.44 -12.84
C GLY A 80 -5.05 -24.79 -12.85
N THR A 81 -4.97 -23.46 -13.07
CA THR A 81 -3.70 -22.73 -13.06
C THR A 81 -3.33 -22.19 -11.69
N ASN A 82 -2.04 -21.89 -11.50
CA ASN A 82 -1.53 -21.24 -10.31
C ASN A 82 -1.48 -19.72 -10.48
N VAL A 83 -1.68 -19.00 -9.37
CA VAL A 83 -1.54 -17.54 -9.28
C VAL A 83 -0.58 -17.15 -8.15
N MET A 84 0.33 -16.24 -8.45
CA MET A 84 1.21 -15.63 -7.45
C MET A 84 0.54 -14.37 -6.89
N SER A 85 0.39 -14.31 -5.58
CA SER A 85 -0.14 -13.15 -4.86
C SER A 85 0.95 -12.53 -4.02
N ILE A 86 1.14 -11.22 -4.16
CA ILE A 86 2.03 -10.42 -3.31
C ILE A 86 1.21 -9.29 -2.67
N ALA A 87 1.54 -8.95 -1.43
CA ALA A 87 0.90 -7.85 -0.72
C ALA A 87 1.91 -7.03 0.07
N THR A 88 1.58 -5.75 0.22
CA THR A 88 2.25 -4.80 1.11
C THR A 88 1.27 -4.32 2.19
N VAL A 89 1.75 -3.54 3.16
CA VAL A 89 0.90 -2.92 4.17
C VAL A 89 0.08 -1.76 3.61
N GLY A 90 -1.01 -1.43 4.30
CA GLY A 90 -1.83 -0.25 4.03
C GLY A 90 -2.97 -0.49 3.04
N CYS A 91 -4.08 0.25 3.22
CA CYS A 91 -5.24 0.18 2.35
C CYS A 91 -6.00 1.51 2.35
N ASN A 92 -6.52 1.91 1.19
CA ASN A 92 -7.38 3.09 1.06
C ASN A 92 -8.83 2.85 1.52
N PHE A 93 -9.16 1.64 2.00
CA PHE A 93 -10.44 1.27 2.58
C PHE A 93 -10.32 0.94 4.08
N ALA A 94 -11.44 1.07 4.80
CA ALA A 94 -11.60 0.61 6.18
C ALA A 94 -12.83 -0.30 6.27
N CYS A 95 -12.74 -1.45 5.59
CA CYS A 95 -13.85 -2.40 5.52
C CYS A 95 -14.12 -3.02 6.89
N GLN A 96 -15.39 -3.07 7.32
CA GLN A 96 -15.79 -3.67 8.60
C GLN A 96 -15.43 -5.16 8.71
N TYR A 97 -15.50 -5.90 7.60
CA TYR A 97 -15.25 -7.34 7.55
C TYR A 97 -14.01 -7.68 6.70
N CYS A 98 -12.95 -6.89 6.85
CA CYS A 98 -11.72 -7.10 6.09
C CYS A 98 -11.06 -8.44 6.49
N GLN A 99 -10.94 -9.38 5.56
CA GLN A 99 -10.19 -10.62 5.79
C GLN A 99 -8.69 -10.35 5.98
N ASN A 100 -8.18 -9.28 5.37
CA ASN A 100 -6.79 -8.84 5.44
C ASN A 100 -6.61 -7.68 6.44
N TRP A 101 -7.45 -7.58 7.48
CA TRP A 101 -7.45 -6.42 8.39
C TRP A 101 -6.07 -6.17 9.00
N ASP A 102 -5.41 -7.25 9.41
CA ASP A 102 -4.12 -7.20 10.11
C ASP A 102 -3.03 -6.53 9.27
N ILE A 103 -2.95 -6.82 7.95
CA ILE A 103 -1.96 -6.17 7.08
C ILE A 103 -2.45 -4.83 6.49
N SER A 104 -3.76 -4.65 6.34
CA SER A 104 -4.34 -3.46 5.69
C SER A 104 -4.48 -2.27 6.62
N GLN A 105 -4.68 -2.50 7.92
CA GLN A 105 -4.95 -1.46 8.92
C GLN A 105 -3.77 -1.17 9.86
N ARG A 106 -2.69 -1.98 9.81
CA ARG A 106 -1.44 -1.67 10.50
C ARG A 106 -0.93 -0.29 10.10
N ARG A 107 -0.62 0.53 11.10
CA ARG A 107 -0.14 1.91 10.93
C ARG A 107 1.37 2.08 11.14
N ASN A 108 2.04 1.02 11.58
CA ASN A 108 3.49 0.94 11.65
C ASN A 108 3.99 0.21 10.39
N VAL A 109 4.85 0.88 9.61
CA VAL A 109 5.32 0.47 8.27
C VAL A 109 6.83 0.33 8.25
#